data_AF-A0A929W147-F1
#
_entry.id   AF-A0A929W147-F1
#
_cell.length_a   1.000
_cell.length_b   1.000
_cell.length_c   1.000
_cell.angle_alpha   90.00
_cell.angle_beta   90.00
_cell.angle_gamma   90.00
#
_symmetry.space_group_name_H-M   'P 1'
#
loop_
_entity.id
_entity.type
_entity.pdbx_description
1 polymer ?
#
loop_
_entity_poly.entity_id
_entity_poly.type
_entity_poly.pdbx_seq_one_letter_code
_entity_poly.pdbx_strand_id
1 'polypeptide(L)' 'MARTLDLVAGATLALDKPLTWSSFSLVNKFRYEACRYLGIRKLKVGHAGTLDPLATGVMILCT' A
#
# COMPACT_ATOMS: atom_id res chain seq x y z
N MET A 1 10.79 -19.35 2.46
CA MET A 1 10.45 -19.10 1.06
C MET A 1 9.78 -17.74 0.95
N ALA A 2 10.31 -16.82 0.15
CA ALA A 2 9.59 -15.59 -0.15
C ALA A 2 8.49 -15.92 -1.18
N ARG A 3 7.23 -15.69 -0.81
CA ARG A 3 6.10 -15.87 -1.72
C ARG A 3 6.07 -14.67 -2.66
N THR A 4 6.12 -14.92 -3.97
CA THR A 4 5.87 -13.86 -4.96
C THR A 4 4.40 -13.44 -4.84
N LEU A 5 4.15 -12.15 -4.63
CA LEU A 5 2.81 -11.59 -4.58
C LEU A 5 2.40 -11.13 -5.97
N ASP A 6 1.22 -11.53 -6.42
CA ASP A 6 0.60 -11.00 -7.62
C ASP A 6 -0.26 -9.79 -7.25
N LEU A 7 0.29 -8.59 -7.45
CA LEU A 7 -0.42 -7.35 -7.15
C LEU A 7 -1.58 -7.08 -8.11
N VAL A 8 -1.57 -7.68 -9.32
CA VAL A 8 -2.60 -7.45 -10.35
C VAL A 8 -3.81 -8.35 -10.09
N ALA A 9 -3.59 -9.60 -9.71
CA ALA A 9 -4.66 -10.51 -9.28
C ALA A 9 -5.25 -10.14 -7.91
N GLY A 10 -4.52 -9.33 -7.13
CA GLY A 10 -4.93 -8.83 -5.82
C GLY A 10 -4.08 -9.44 -4.71
N ALA A 11 -3.70 -8.60 -3.75
CA ALA A 11 -2.85 -8.98 -2.64
C ALA A 11 -3.16 -8.15 -1.39
N THR A 12 -2.96 -8.77 -0.22
CA THR A 12 -3.04 -8.09 1.08
C THR A 12 -1.62 -7.84 1.59
N LEU A 13 -1.29 -6.59 1.89
CA LEU A 13 0.02 -6.17 2.37
C LEU A 13 -0.10 -5.51 3.73
N ALA A 14 0.73 -5.92 4.68
CA ALA A 14 0.88 -5.23 5.96
C ALA A 14 2.11 -4.30 5.86
N LEU A 15 1.88 -2.99 6.00
CA LEU A 15 2.93 -1.97 5.96
C LEU A 15 2.94 -1.21 7.28
N ASP A 16 4.11 -0.85 7.77
CA ASP A 16 4.23 0.07 8.91
C ASP A 16 4.09 1.51 8.41
N LYS A 17 3.07 2.22 8.88
CA LYS A 17 2.81 3.61 8.49
C LYS A 17 3.73 4.54 9.29
N PRO A 18 4.59 5.32 8.62
CA PRO A 18 5.44 6.26 9.33
C PRO A 18 4.65 7.40 9.96
N LEU A 19 5.26 8.02 10.97
CA LEU A 19 4.74 9.23 11.61
C LEU A 19 4.61 10.35 10.57
N THR A 20 3.62 11.23 10.75
CA THR A 20 3.28 12.37 9.88
C THR A 20 2.65 12.03 8.53
N TRP A 21 2.68 10.78 8.08
CA TRP A 21 2.05 10.39 6.82
C TRP A 21 0.56 10.13 7.01
N SER A 22 -0.28 10.70 6.14
CA SER A 22 -1.68 10.27 6.06
C SER A 22 -1.77 8.84 5.52
N SER A 23 -2.85 8.13 5.86
CA SER A 23 -3.17 6.82 5.28
C SER A 23 -3.19 6.86 3.74
N PHE A 24 -3.73 7.94 3.17
CA PHE A 24 -3.82 8.13 1.73
C PHE A 24 -2.45 8.40 1.07
N SER A 25 -1.54 9.07 1.79
CA SER A 25 -0.15 9.28 1.32
C SER A 25 0.59 7.96 1.18
N LEU A 26 0.42 7.04 2.13
CA LEU A 26 0.98 5.68 2.07
C LEU A 26 0.45 4.92 0.84
N VAL A 27 -0.89 4.91 0.65
CA VAL A 27 -1.53 4.29 -0.52
C VAL A 27 -1.00 4.87 -1.84
N ASN A 28 -0.90 6.19 -1.95
CA ASN A 28 -0.42 6.84 -3.17
C ASN A 28 1.04 6.52 -3.46
N LYS A 29 1.90 6.53 -2.43
CA LYS A 29 3.31 6.16 -2.59
C LYS A 29 3.43 4.71 -3.05
N PHE A 30 2.74 3.78 -2.39
CA PHE A 30 2.74 2.37 -2.77
C PHE A 30 2.25 2.17 -4.21
N ARG A 31 1.09 2.75 -4.56
CA ARG A 31 0.51 2.66 -5.91
C ARG A 31 1.47 3.18 -6.97
N TYR A 32 2.15 4.31 -6.71
CA TYR A 32 3.12 4.89 -7.64
C TYR A 32 4.29 3.93 -7.91
N GLU A 33 4.92 3.41 -6.85
CA GLU A 33 6.05 2.48 -7.00
C GLU A 33 5.63 1.16 -7.63
N ALA A 34 4.48 0.61 -7.23
CA ALA A 34 3.94 -0.63 -7.79
C ALA A 34 3.64 -0.50 -9.29
N CYS A 35 2.97 0.58 -9.72
CA CYS A 35 2.73 0.84 -11.14
C CYS A 35 4.03 0.94 -11.95
N ARG A 36 5.05 1.61 -11.42
CA ARG A 36 6.37 1.73 -12.06
C ARG A 36 7.07 0.38 -12.19
N TYR A 37 7.07 -0.41 -11.11
CA TYR A 37 7.67 -1.74 -11.08
C TYR A 37 6.99 -2.70 -12.06
N LEU A 38 5.65 -2.65 -12.15
CA LEU A 38 4.86 -3.52 -13.02
C LEU A 38 4.76 -3.02 -14.48
N GLY A 39 5.18 -1.78 -14.77
CA GLY A 39 5.03 -1.18 -16.10
C GLY A 39 3.57 -0.89 -16.49
N ILE A 40 2.66 -0.72 -15.53
CA ILE A 40 1.23 -0.48 -15.77
C ILE A 40 0.84 0.96 -15.42
N ARG A 41 -0.21 1.46 -16.07
CA ARG A 41 -0.70 2.84 -15.84
C ARG A 41 -1.54 2.97 -14.56
N LYS A 42 -2.28 1.94 -14.19
CA LYS A 42 -3.25 1.99 -13.09
C LYS A 42 -3.27 0.66 -12.35
N LEU A 43 -3.11 0.73 -11.04
CA LEU A 43 -3.36 -0.34 -10.08
C LEU A 43 -4.40 0.18 -9.09
N LYS A 44 -5.44 -0.61 -8.81
CA LYS A 44 -6.37 -0.28 -7.73
C LYS A 44 -5.65 -0.58 -6.41
N VAL A 45 -5.75 0.33 -5.45
CA VAL A 45 -5.17 0.14 -4.12
C VAL A 45 -6.08 0.81 -3.11
N GLY A 46 -6.35 0.14 -2.00
CA GLY A 46 -7.08 0.69 -0.85
C GLY A 46 -6.46 0.25 0.47
N HIS A 47 -6.94 0.79 1.58
CA HIS A 47 -6.54 0.37 2.92
C HIS A 47 -7.75 -0.16 3.71
N ALA A 48 -7.51 -1.08 4.65
CA ALA A 48 -8.58 -1.67 5.46
C ALA A 48 -8.97 -0.82 6.70
N GLY A 49 -8.28 0.29 6.94
CA GLY A 49 -8.58 1.22 8.03
C GLY A 49 -7.69 2.45 7.97
N THR A 50 -8.24 3.60 8.34
CA THR A 50 -7.49 4.86 8.40
C THR A 50 -6.75 4.94 9.72
N LEU A 51 -5.45 5.21 9.66
CA LEU A 51 -4.66 5.71 10.77
C LEU A 51 -4.49 7.23 10.62
N ASP A 52 -4.64 7.95 11.72
CA ASP A 52 -4.42 9.40 11.74
C ASP A 52 -2.98 9.74 11.31
N PRO A 53 -2.74 10.94 10.75
CA PRO A 53 -1.41 11.35 10.30
C PRO A 53 -0.32 11.19 11.37
N LEU A 54 -0.67 11.38 12.64
CA LEU A 54 0.25 11.26 13.78
C LEU A 54 0.27 9.87 14.44
N ALA A 55 -0.57 8.93 14.00
CA ALA A 55 -0.49 7.54 14.44
C ALA A 55 0.64 6.82 13.66
N THR A 56 1.23 5.78 14.24
CA THR A 56 2.18 4.87 13.57
C THR A 56 1.70 3.43 13.70
N GLY A 57 2.35 2.50 13.01
CA GLY A 57 2.09 1.08 13.14
C GLY A 57 1.45 0.46 11.91
N VAL A 58 0.97 -0.77 12.09
CA VAL A 58 0.56 -1.64 10.99
C VAL A 58 -0.72 -1.11 10.33
N MET A 59 -0.63 -0.88 9.03
CA MET A 59 -1.73 -0.59 8.12
C MET A 59 -1.83 -1.69 7.07
N ILE A 60 -3.05 -2.20 6.85
CA ILE A 60 -3.32 -3.18 5.80
C ILE A 60 -3.69 -2.46 4.51
N LEU A 61 -2.93 -2.72 3.44
CA LEU A 61 -3.27 -2.36 2.07
C LEU A 61 -3.80 -3.56 1.30
N CYS A 62 -4.73 -3.32 0.39
CA CYS A 62 -5.24 -4.29 -0.57
C CYS A 62 -5.08 -3.72 -1.99
N THR A 63 -4.53 -4.51 -2.91
CA THR A 63 -4.49 -4.20 -4.34
C THR A 63 -5.67 -4.81 -5.09
#